data_AF-A0A0W1RUS7-F1
#
_entry.id   AF-A0A0W1RUS7-F1
#
_cell.length_a   1.000
_cell.length_b   1.000
_cell.length_c   1.000
_cell.angle_alpha   90.00
_cell.angle_beta   90.00
_cell.angle_gamma   90.00
#
_symmetry.space_group_name_H-M   'P 1'
#
loop_
_entity.id
_entity.type
_entity.pdbx_description
1 polymer ?
#
loop_
_entity_poly.entity_id
_entity_poly.type
_entity_poly.pdbx_seq_one_letter_code
_entity_poly.pdbx_strand_id
1 'polypeptide(L)'
;MADSEMKRGLAQVMYRFGPESLFDYGRRGLSMKVSRWETDKVSSLDANYVAEQIATHASSFRNDDEEPWVDLTVDDVDFRRPNRVVGSLYPLTMYCQNRSCHRVVSKKEPSHFVYTNGECPECGGELRQLAFVLVHDCGNMMSINPQPCNNPNHGYDHIHLNKQNINNPLSWYFYCGKCGDFCGNMSKRCTKCHKERVYFRPIASNSVYYSQGDVLVNLPIDQRYSGDIEYGESWARILMAAHLGDLDDVVEEEGKTYEELGRMTTDERDAKRREKQIEELKEKVGAEQVEAMIESGVDLGDVFDVAEDTIKGSTREEVVEENRERVGLPSQRNIDGDADQAYSTLSHELFTYLRSTQGYEGNIDTTEGMERQPTPLSLDDLLEQEDFLESNPEAEVYPEKLQKVNIASAWVVDNLPLLNYTFGFTRDRPERSRTDLQPFPHPRGEDSTPVYVDQTPSEAVVLQ
;
A
#
# COMPACT_ATOMS: atom_id res chain seq x y z
N MET A 1 -26.70 15.03 13.88
CA MET A 1 -26.64 14.25 12.62
C MET A 1 -26.84 12.80 13.02
N ALA A 2 -27.72 12.06 12.35
CA ALA A 2 -27.86 10.63 12.62
C ALA A 2 -26.70 9.91 11.92
N ASP A 3 -25.78 9.34 12.70
CA ASP A 3 -24.74 8.47 12.19
C ASP A 3 -25.41 7.28 11.50
N SER A 4 -25.07 7.04 10.24
CA SER A 4 -25.51 5.84 9.54
C SER A 4 -24.30 5.05 9.08
N GLU A 5 -24.21 3.84 9.60
CA GLU A 5 -23.12 2.90 9.36
C GLU A 5 -23.43 2.01 8.15
N MET A 6 -22.42 1.70 7.34
CA MET A 6 -22.50 0.74 6.24
C MET A 6 -21.38 -0.29 6.44
N LYS A 7 -21.74 -1.56 6.61
CA LYS A 7 -20.76 -2.65 6.78
C LYS A 7 -20.30 -3.16 5.42
N ARG A 8 -18.98 -3.18 5.18
CA ARG A 8 -18.31 -3.74 3.99
C ARG A 8 -16.99 -4.39 4.43
N GLY A 9 -16.51 -5.37 3.67
CA GLY A 9 -15.18 -5.95 3.89
C GLY A 9 -14.09 -4.89 3.68
N LEU A 10 -13.05 -4.90 4.52
CA LEU A 10 -12.08 -3.82 4.59
C LEU A 10 -11.27 -3.66 3.29
N ALA A 11 -10.81 -4.76 2.68
CA ALA A 11 -10.21 -4.72 1.34
C ALA A 11 -11.13 -4.04 0.29
N GLN A 12 -12.44 -4.32 0.30
CA GLN A 12 -13.39 -3.66 -0.61
C GLN A 12 -13.50 -2.16 -0.33
N VAL A 13 -13.44 -1.77 0.94
CA VAL A 13 -13.38 -0.35 1.36
C VAL A 13 -12.11 0.28 0.82
N MET A 14 -10.97 -0.40 0.94
CA MET A 14 -9.68 0.12 0.50
C MET A 14 -9.66 0.44 -1.00
N TYR A 15 -10.14 -0.48 -1.83
CA TYR A 15 -10.10 -0.29 -3.28
C TYR A 15 -11.16 0.69 -3.83
N ARG A 16 -12.32 0.83 -3.18
CA ARG A 16 -13.44 1.65 -3.71
C ARG A 16 -13.65 2.98 -3.00
N PHE A 17 -13.28 3.05 -1.73
CA PHE A 17 -13.55 4.19 -0.85
C PHE A 17 -12.25 4.78 -0.30
N GLY A 18 -11.16 4.70 -1.06
CA GLY A 18 -9.89 5.35 -0.77
C GLY A 18 -10.01 6.87 -0.67
N PRO A 19 -9.07 7.54 0.03
CA PRO A 19 -9.02 9.00 0.06
C PRO A 19 -9.09 9.60 -1.35
N GLU A 20 -9.79 10.73 -1.50
CA GLU A 20 -10.05 11.41 -2.79
C GLU A 20 -10.98 10.66 -3.77
N SER A 21 -11.46 9.46 -3.45
CA SER A 21 -12.47 8.76 -4.26
C SER A 21 -13.85 9.42 -4.14
N LEU A 22 -14.71 9.21 -5.14
CA LEU A 22 -16.10 9.66 -5.12
C LEU A 22 -17.05 8.48 -4.94
N PHE A 23 -18.12 8.69 -4.19
CA PHE A 23 -19.18 7.70 -4.02
C PHE A 23 -20.56 8.35 -3.93
N ASP A 24 -21.58 7.60 -4.34
CA ASP A 24 -22.97 8.00 -4.16
C ASP A 24 -23.45 7.60 -2.77
N TYR A 25 -23.92 8.57 -2.01
CA TYR A 25 -24.57 8.37 -0.73
C TYR A 25 -26.07 8.16 -0.95
N GLY A 26 -26.39 6.94 -1.37
CA GLY A 26 -27.70 6.55 -1.90
C GLY A 26 -28.93 6.82 -1.02
N ARG A 27 -28.77 6.97 0.32
CA ARG A 27 -29.89 7.38 1.19
C ARG A 27 -30.40 8.80 0.91
N ARG A 28 -29.59 9.64 0.27
CA ARG A 28 -29.94 11.05 -0.02
C ARG A 28 -29.71 11.45 -1.48
N GLY A 29 -29.24 10.54 -2.34
CA GLY A 29 -28.93 10.83 -3.75
C GLY A 29 -27.87 11.92 -3.92
N LEU A 30 -26.93 11.99 -2.96
CA LEU A 30 -25.85 12.98 -2.95
C LEU A 30 -24.53 12.28 -3.22
N SER A 31 -23.71 12.86 -4.09
CA SER A 31 -22.33 12.45 -4.26
C SER A 31 -21.44 13.07 -3.18
N MET A 32 -20.54 12.25 -2.67
CA MET A 32 -19.57 12.59 -1.66
C MET A 32 -18.16 12.24 -2.14
N LYS A 33 -17.17 12.97 -1.63
CA LYS A 33 -15.75 12.66 -1.77
C LYS A 33 -15.23 12.13 -0.44
N VAL A 34 -14.44 11.06 -0.48
CA VAL A 34 -13.72 10.58 0.71
C VAL A 34 -12.65 11.60 1.06
N SER A 35 -12.75 12.18 2.26
CA SER A 35 -11.80 13.17 2.75
C SER A 35 -10.61 12.50 3.44
N ARG A 36 -10.88 11.51 4.30
CA ARG A 36 -9.86 10.76 5.02
C ARG A 36 -10.41 9.44 5.54
N TRP A 37 -9.51 8.55 5.93
CA TRP A 37 -9.84 7.45 6.82
C TRP A 37 -9.45 7.78 8.26
N GLU A 38 -10.26 7.30 9.20
CA GLU A 38 -9.78 7.08 10.56
C GLU A 38 -9.07 5.73 10.59
N THR A 39 -7.96 5.71 11.31
CA THR A 39 -6.98 4.63 11.21
C THR A 39 -6.32 4.33 12.54
N ASP A 40 -5.86 3.09 12.64
CA ASP A 40 -4.98 2.60 13.68
C ASP A 40 -3.58 2.35 13.10
N LYS A 41 -2.52 2.53 13.90
CA LYS A 41 -1.15 2.22 13.46
C LYS A 41 -0.97 0.70 13.39
N VAL A 42 -0.15 0.23 12.46
CA VAL A 42 0.22 -1.17 12.33
C VAL A 42 1.74 -1.31 12.44
N SER A 43 2.20 -2.17 13.34
CA SER A 43 3.62 -2.46 13.57
C SER A 43 4.01 -3.91 13.27
N SER A 44 3.04 -4.78 13.02
CA SER A 44 3.24 -6.23 12.81
C SER A 44 3.47 -6.58 11.32
N LEU A 45 4.26 -5.78 10.62
CA LEU A 45 4.51 -5.88 9.18
C LEU A 45 6.00 -5.90 8.92
N ASP A 46 6.41 -6.61 7.88
CA ASP A 46 7.73 -6.39 7.27
C ASP A 46 7.70 -5.07 6.49
N ALA A 47 7.94 -3.98 7.21
CA ALA A 47 7.81 -2.63 6.69
C ALA A 47 8.79 -2.32 5.55
N ASN A 48 10.01 -2.87 5.63
CA ASN A 48 11.04 -2.70 4.61
C ASN A 48 10.63 -3.33 3.28
N TYR A 49 10.21 -4.60 3.32
CA TYR A 49 9.78 -5.30 2.13
C TYR A 49 8.58 -4.62 1.47
N VAL A 50 7.57 -4.23 2.26
CA VAL A 50 6.38 -3.58 1.70
C VAL A 50 6.73 -2.21 1.09
N ALA A 51 7.65 -1.46 1.70
CA ALA A 51 8.14 -0.20 1.13
C ALA A 51 8.88 -0.41 -0.21
N GLU A 52 9.73 -1.44 -0.31
CA GLU A 52 10.43 -1.80 -1.56
C GLU A 52 9.44 -2.20 -2.66
N GLN A 53 8.40 -2.98 -2.33
CA GLN A 53 7.34 -3.32 -3.27
C GLN A 53 6.57 -2.08 -3.75
N ILE A 54 6.34 -1.12 -2.87
CA ILE A 54 5.69 0.15 -3.23
C ILE A 54 6.60 0.97 -4.14
N ALA A 55 7.89 1.09 -3.83
CA ALA A 55 8.86 1.79 -4.68
C ALA A 55 8.95 1.16 -6.07
N THR A 56 9.03 -0.17 -6.15
CA THR A 56 9.00 -0.95 -7.40
C THR A 56 7.70 -0.72 -8.18
N HIS A 57 6.56 -0.69 -7.49
CA HIS A 57 5.29 -0.42 -8.14
C HIS A 57 5.23 1.03 -8.66
N ALA A 58 5.71 1.99 -7.86
CA ALA A 58 5.73 3.41 -8.17
C ALA A 58 6.64 3.75 -9.36
N SER A 59 7.75 3.04 -9.55
CA SER A 59 8.71 3.25 -10.65
C SER A 59 8.13 3.05 -12.05
N SER A 60 6.97 2.39 -12.15
CA SER A 60 6.28 2.17 -13.42
C SER A 60 5.34 3.31 -13.84
N PHE A 61 5.18 4.34 -13.00
CA PHE A 61 4.39 5.54 -13.30
C PHE A 61 5.22 6.63 -13.97
N ARG A 62 4.55 7.62 -14.57
CA ARG A 62 5.21 8.68 -15.34
C ARG A 62 6.02 9.66 -14.49
N ASN A 63 5.71 9.75 -13.20
CA ASN A 63 6.27 10.70 -12.25
C ASN A 63 7.01 9.97 -11.11
N ASP A 64 7.65 8.86 -11.44
CA ASP A 64 8.47 8.08 -10.51
C ASP A 64 9.67 8.88 -9.98
N ASP A 65 10.14 9.86 -10.76
CA ASP A 65 11.23 10.78 -10.42
C ASP A 65 10.80 11.98 -9.55
N GLU A 66 9.53 12.04 -9.13
CA GLU A 66 9.00 13.11 -8.29
C GLU A 66 8.70 12.62 -6.85
N GLU A 67 8.82 13.52 -5.87
CA GLU A 67 8.37 13.23 -4.49
C GLU A 67 6.87 12.85 -4.43
N PRO A 68 6.48 11.91 -3.55
CA PRO A 68 7.31 11.18 -2.59
C PRO A 68 7.86 9.85 -3.14
N TRP A 69 7.86 9.63 -4.46
CA TRP A 69 8.16 8.33 -5.06
C TRP A 69 9.65 8.12 -5.31
N VAL A 70 10.35 9.22 -5.59
CA VAL A 70 11.81 9.22 -5.75
C VAL A 70 12.48 8.74 -4.47
N ASP A 71 13.36 7.75 -4.60
CA ASP A 71 14.14 7.15 -3.51
C ASP A 71 13.34 6.75 -2.26
N LEU A 72 12.07 6.34 -2.43
CA LEU A 72 11.17 5.99 -1.33
C LEU A 72 11.73 4.84 -0.47
N THR A 73 11.89 5.11 0.83
CA THR A 73 12.33 4.14 1.84
C THR A 73 11.23 3.84 2.86
N VAL A 74 11.50 2.92 3.80
CA VAL A 74 10.57 2.60 4.90
C VAL A 74 10.27 3.80 5.80
N ASP A 75 11.23 4.71 5.97
CA ASP A 75 11.08 5.89 6.85
C ASP A 75 10.14 6.94 6.25
N ASP A 76 9.93 6.89 4.93
CA ASP A 76 9.01 7.75 4.19
C ASP A 76 7.57 7.25 4.22
N VAL A 77 7.31 6.08 4.82
CA VAL A 77 6.03 5.38 4.79
C VAL A 77 5.42 5.25 6.20
N ASP A 78 4.10 5.46 6.30
CA ASP A 78 3.34 5.22 7.55
C ASP A 78 2.21 4.20 7.33
N PHE A 79 2.41 2.99 7.87
CA PHE A 79 1.47 1.88 7.76
C PHE A 79 0.28 2.01 8.70
N ARG A 80 -0.93 1.99 8.13
CA ARG A 80 -2.18 2.28 8.85
C ARG A 80 -3.31 1.34 8.46
N ARG A 81 -4.08 0.88 9.43
CA ARG A 81 -5.29 0.09 9.17
C ARG A 81 -6.53 0.98 9.18
N PRO A 82 -7.34 1.03 8.11
CA PRO A 82 -8.58 1.81 8.11
C PRO A 82 -9.65 1.20 9.02
N ASN A 83 -10.33 2.04 9.78
CA ASN A 83 -11.47 1.63 10.61
C ASN A 83 -12.77 2.39 10.27
N ARG A 84 -12.69 3.64 9.76
CA ARG A 84 -13.87 4.42 9.35
C ARG A 84 -13.58 5.32 8.15
N VAL A 85 -14.54 5.39 7.23
CA VAL A 85 -14.49 6.30 6.07
C VAL A 85 -15.19 7.61 6.40
N VAL A 86 -14.48 8.74 6.26
CA VAL A 86 -15.04 10.07 6.43
C VAL A 86 -15.20 10.73 5.07
N GLY A 87 -16.44 11.01 4.68
CA GLY A 87 -16.77 11.69 3.42
C GLY A 87 -17.29 13.11 3.63
N SER A 88 -17.10 13.97 2.63
CA SER A 88 -17.71 15.31 2.55
C SER A 88 -18.47 15.48 1.24
N LEU A 89 -19.46 16.38 1.24
CA LEU A 89 -20.27 16.67 0.05
C LEU A 89 -19.38 17.19 -1.09
N TYR A 90 -19.48 16.59 -2.27
CA TYR A 90 -18.70 17.00 -3.44
C TYR A 90 -19.29 16.44 -4.74
N PRO A 91 -19.38 17.21 -5.84
CA PRO A 91 -19.08 18.64 -6.01
C PRO A 91 -20.03 19.59 -5.26
N LEU A 92 -19.60 20.84 -5.05
CA LEU A 92 -20.37 21.86 -4.34
C LEU A 92 -21.17 22.79 -5.28
N THR A 93 -21.52 22.30 -6.46
CA THR A 93 -22.36 23.00 -7.42
C THR A 93 -23.67 22.25 -7.60
N MET A 94 -24.77 22.93 -7.32
CA MET A 94 -26.13 22.42 -7.44
C MET A 94 -26.95 23.28 -8.39
N TYR A 95 -28.00 22.71 -8.97
CA TYR A 95 -28.95 23.42 -9.82
C TYR A 95 -30.39 23.07 -9.46
N CYS A 96 -31.31 24.01 -9.61
CA CYS A 96 -32.72 23.78 -9.39
C CYS A 96 -33.31 22.86 -10.46
N GLN A 97 -34.01 21.80 -10.04
CA GLN A 97 -34.65 20.85 -10.93
C GLN A 97 -35.89 21.43 -11.63
N ASN A 98 -36.49 22.49 -11.07
CA ASN A 98 -37.64 23.17 -11.67
C ASN A 98 -37.31 23.66 -13.08
N ARG A 99 -38.10 23.22 -14.07
CA ARG A 99 -37.90 23.44 -15.52
C ARG A 99 -37.93 24.91 -15.94
N SER A 100 -38.56 25.78 -15.15
CA SER A 100 -38.60 27.22 -15.43
C SER A 100 -37.52 28.02 -14.70
N CYS A 101 -36.90 27.46 -13.66
CA CYS A 101 -35.96 28.19 -12.81
C CYS A 101 -34.50 27.90 -13.19
N HIS A 102 -34.03 26.66 -13.09
CA HIS A 102 -32.62 26.28 -13.39
C HIS A 102 -31.54 27.10 -12.68
N ARG A 103 -31.88 27.78 -11.58
CA ARG A 103 -30.93 28.53 -10.74
C ARG A 103 -29.81 27.63 -10.24
N VAL A 104 -28.58 28.13 -10.30
CA VAL A 104 -27.36 27.43 -9.87
C VAL A 104 -26.86 27.98 -8.55
N VAL A 105 -26.69 27.10 -7.55
CA VAL A 105 -26.09 27.45 -6.26
C VAL A 105 -24.75 26.75 -6.17
N SER A 106 -23.67 27.53 -6.11
CA SER A 106 -22.31 27.02 -5.90
C SER A 106 -21.75 27.57 -4.60
N LYS A 107 -21.13 26.71 -3.79
CA LYS A 107 -20.53 27.09 -2.50
C LYS A 107 -19.08 26.65 -2.43
N LYS A 108 -18.30 27.33 -1.59
CA LYS A 108 -16.91 26.96 -1.30
C LYS A 108 -16.79 25.81 -0.30
N GLU A 109 -17.76 25.67 0.59
CA GLU A 109 -17.76 24.68 1.68
C GLU A 109 -19.10 23.95 1.78
N PRO A 110 -19.10 22.65 2.17
CA PRO A 110 -20.33 21.89 2.41
C PRO A 110 -21.26 22.53 3.46
N SER A 111 -20.68 23.11 4.51
CA SER A 111 -21.39 23.78 5.62
C SER A 111 -22.35 24.87 5.14
N HIS A 112 -22.02 25.54 4.02
CA HIS A 112 -22.82 26.62 3.47
C HIS A 112 -24.12 26.15 2.78
N PHE A 113 -24.34 24.84 2.63
CA PHE A 113 -25.60 24.27 2.17
C PHE A 113 -26.60 24.01 3.31
N VAL A 114 -26.21 24.13 4.58
CA VAL A 114 -27.13 23.90 5.72
C VAL A 114 -28.35 24.83 5.64
N TYR A 115 -28.15 26.08 5.22
CA TYR A 115 -29.22 27.08 5.12
C TYR A 115 -30.15 26.91 3.93
N THR A 116 -29.78 26.12 2.92
CA THR A 116 -30.66 25.89 1.77
C THR A 116 -31.69 24.81 2.06
N ASN A 117 -31.46 23.93 3.04
CA ASN A 117 -32.29 22.75 3.31
C ASN A 117 -32.59 21.90 2.05
N GLY A 118 -31.71 21.96 1.03
CA GLY A 118 -31.94 21.30 -0.27
C GLY A 118 -32.89 22.03 -1.22
N GLU A 119 -33.34 23.24 -0.88
CA GLU A 119 -34.31 24.03 -1.66
C GLU A 119 -33.66 25.20 -2.39
N CYS A 120 -34.21 25.53 -3.55
CA CYS A 120 -33.76 26.64 -4.38
C CYS A 120 -34.16 27.97 -3.74
N PRO A 121 -33.21 28.91 -3.54
CA PRO A 121 -33.51 30.20 -2.91
C PRO A 121 -34.43 31.11 -3.74
N GLU A 122 -34.63 30.82 -5.02
CA GLU A 122 -35.45 31.64 -5.92
C GLU A 122 -36.90 31.14 -6.03
N CYS A 123 -37.13 29.82 -6.07
CA CYS A 123 -38.46 29.26 -6.31
C CYS A 123 -38.89 28.16 -5.33
N GLY A 124 -38.07 27.81 -4.33
CA GLY A 124 -38.33 26.72 -3.39
C GLY A 124 -38.25 25.31 -3.99
N GLY A 125 -37.95 25.18 -5.28
CA GLY A 125 -37.81 23.87 -5.94
C GLY A 125 -36.57 23.09 -5.48
N GLU A 126 -36.59 21.76 -5.62
CA GLU A 126 -35.49 20.88 -5.21
C GLU A 126 -34.17 21.21 -5.94
N LEU A 127 -33.08 21.28 -5.17
CA LEU A 127 -31.73 21.39 -5.69
C LEU A 127 -31.14 20.00 -5.98
N ARG A 128 -30.50 19.86 -7.14
CA ARG A 128 -29.76 18.65 -7.52
C ARG A 128 -28.29 18.98 -7.71
N GLN A 129 -27.43 18.11 -7.22
CA GLN A 129 -25.99 18.23 -7.45
C GLN A 129 -25.66 18.03 -8.93
N LEU A 130 -24.70 18.81 -9.43
CA LEU A 130 -24.12 18.59 -10.75
C LEU A 130 -23.23 17.35 -10.69
N ALA A 131 -23.74 16.22 -11.20
CA ALA A 131 -23.16 14.89 -11.06
C ALA A 131 -21.97 14.61 -12.02
N PHE A 132 -21.16 15.63 -12.29
CA PHE A 132 -20.03 15.57 -13.21
C PHE A 132 -18.81 16.25 -12.62
N VAL A 133 -17.64 15.72 -12.95
CA VAL A 133 -16.33 16.26 -12.57
C VAL A 133 -15.41 16.31 -13.78
N LEU A 134 -14.35 17.11 -13.65
CA LEU A 134 -13.25 17.12 -14.59
C LEU A 134 -12.07 16.40 -13.95
N VAL A 135 -11.50 15.42 -14.65
CA VAL A 135 -10.30 14.71 -14.21
C VAL A 135 -9.16 14.90 -15.20
N HIS A 136 -7.94 14.79 -14.71
CA HIS A 136 -6.73 14.85 -15.52
C HIS A 136 -5.82 13.66 -15.22
N ASP A 137 -5.00 13.25 -16.18
CA ASP A 137 -4.02 12.17 -15.99
C ASP A 137 -2.89 12.53 -15.01
N CYS A 138 -2.81 13.79 -14.56
CA CYS A 138 -1.95 14.19 -13.44
C CYS A 138 -2.57 13.94 -12.05
N GLY A 139 -3.67 13.17 -12.02
CA GLY A 139 -4.41 12.81 -10.80
C GLY A 139 -5.31 13.92 -10.23
N ASN A 140 -5.31 15.12 -10.81
CA ASN A 140 -6.16 16.21 -10.36
C ASN A 140 -7.64 15.98 -10.70
N MET A 141 -8.54 16.35 -9.80
CA MET A 141 -9.98 16.37 -10.00
C MET A 141 -10.55 17.74 -9.63
N MET A 142 -11.43 18.25 -10.48
CA MET A 142 -12.01 19.58 -10.33
C MET A 142 -13.54 19.54 -10.41
N SER A 143 -14.16 20.40 -9.62
CA SER A 143 -15.58 20.68 -9.72
C SER A 143 -15.86 21.62 -10.90
N ILE A 144 -16.98 21.38 -11.56
CA ILE A 144 -17.50 22.30 -12.57
C ILE A 144 -18.29 23.39 -11.84
N ASN A 145 -17.71 24.59 -11.82
CA ASN A 145 -18.25 25.75 -11.11
C ASN A 145 -18.43 26.92 -12.09
N PRO A 146 -19.50 27.72 -11.95
CA PRO A 146 -19.69 28.92 -12.75
C PRO A 146 -18.67 30.01 -12.37
N GLN A 147 -18.51 30.97 -13.28
CA GLN A 147 -17.87 32.25 -13.07
C GLN A 147 -18.92 33.30 -12.67
N PRO A 148 -18.56 34.34 -11.88
CA PRO A 148 -19.51 35.40 -11.59
C PRO A 148 -19.91 36.12 -12.88
N CYS A 149 -21.12 36.67 -12.91
CA CYS A 149 -21.52 37.57 -13.99
C CYS A 149 -20.58 38.80 -14.04
N ASN A 150 -20.24 39.26 -15.26
CA ASN A 150 -19.38 40.43 -15.47
C ASN A 150 -19.97 41.71 -14.88
N ASN A 151 -21.31 41.78 -14.74
CA ASN A 151 -21.96 42.86 -14.02
C ASN A 151 -21.78 42.66 -12.49
N PRO A 152 -21.08 43.58 -11.79
CA PRO A 152 -20.82 43.46 -10.36
C PRO A 152 -22.08 43.36 -9.49
N ASN A 153 -23.20 43.91 -9.96
CA ASN A 153 -24.48 43.88 -9.23
C ASN A 153 -25.22 42.55 -9.36
N HIS A 154 -24.76 41.63 -10.21
CA HIS A 154 -25.38 40.32 -10.39
C HIS A 154 -24.58 39.21 -9.73
N GLY A 155 -23.25 39.22 -9.89
CA GLY A 155 -22.34 38.24 -9.28
C GLY A 155 -22.79 36.79 -9.50
N TYR A 156 -22.88 36.02 -8.41
CA TYR A 156 -23.33 34.63 -8.40
C TYR A 156 -24.85 34.46 -8.18
N ASP A 157 -25.57 35.54 -7.89
CA ASP A 157 -26.95 35.48 -7.38
C ASP A 157 -28.00 35.23 -8.48
N HIS A 158 -27.60 35.36 -9.74
CA HIS A 158 -28.48 35.21 -10.90
C HIS A 158 -27.91 34.27 -11.94
N ILE A 159 -27.16 33.23 -11.54
CA ILE A 159 -26.60 32.24 -12.46
C ILE A 159 -27.58 31.08 -12.65
N HIS A 160 -27.79 30.70 -13.90
CA HIS A 160 -28.67 29.61 -14.31
C HIS A 160 -27.90 28.62 -15.20
N LEU A 161 -28.36 27.36 -15.22
CA LEU A 161 -27.79 26.30 -16.04
C LEU A 161 -28.62 26.10 -17.31
N ASN A 162 -28.01 26.28 -18.47
CA ASN A 162 -28.60 25.84 -19.73
C ASN A 162 -28.30 24.36 -19.95
N LYS A 163 -29.36 23.55 -20.03
CA LYS A 163 -29.31 22.09 -20.26
C LYS A 163 -30.11 21.65 -21.50
N GLN A 164 -30.28 22.53 -22.49
CA GLN A 164 -31.16 22.28 -23.64
C GLN A 164 -30.85 20.97 -24.40
N ASN A 165 -29.57 20.57 -24.46
CA ASN A 165 -29.18 19.29 -25.04
C ASN A 165 -28.87 18.26 -23.94
N ILE A 166 -29.88 17.49 -23.55
CA ILE A 166 -29.76 16.46 -22.49
C ILE A 166 -28.80 15.34 -22.91
N ASN A 167 -28.72 15.03 -24.20
CA ASN A 167 -27.88 13.95 -24.75
C ASN A 167 -26.40 14.35 -24.87
N ASN A 168 -26.08 15.63 -24.72
CA ASN A 168 -24.70 16.11 -24.71
C ASN A 168 -24.44 17.02 -23.50
N PRO A 169 -24.24 16.46 -22.30
CA PRO A 169 -23.96 17.23 -21.10
C PRO A 169 -22.76 18.17 -21.22
N LEU A 170 -21.78 17.85 -22.07
CA LEU A 170 -20.61 18.70 -22.31
C LEU A 170 -20.98 20.05 -22.97
N SER A 171 -22.11 20.12 -23.68
CA SER A 171 -22.61 21.34 -24.31
C SER A 171 -23.33 22.29 -23.34
N TRP A 172 -23.56 21.87 -22.10
CA TRP A 172 -24.21 22.71 -21.10
C TRP A 172 -23.33 23.90 -20.73
N TYR A 173 -23.96 25.00 -20.30
CA TYR A 173 -23.24 26.19 -19.89
C TYR A 173 -24.02 26.99 -18.85
N PHE A 174 -23.30 27.82 -18.12
CA PHE A 174 -23.83 28.75 -17.14
C PHE A 174 -24.06 30.10 -17.80
N TYR A 175 -25.15 30.76 -17.45
CA TYR A 175 -25.45 32.10 -17.93
C TYR A 175 -26.14 32.93 -16.84
N CYS A 176 -26.08 34.25 -16.96
CA CYS A 176 -26.81 35.15 -16.08
C CYS A 176 -28.28 35.24 -16.52
N GLY A 177 -29.22 34.95 -15.63
CA GLY A 177 -30.66 35.04 -15.90
C GLY A 177 -31.18 36.47 -16.05
N LYS A 178 -30.40 37.48 -15.64
CA LYS A 178 -30.76 38.91 -15.78
C LYS A 178 -30.28 39.56 -17.08
N CYS A 179 -29.00 39.39 -17.42
CA CYS A 179 -28.41 40.04 -18.60
C CYS A 179 -28.08 39.07 -19.74
N GLY A 180 -28.15 37.76 -19.52
CA GLY A 180 -27.79 36.76 -20.54
C GLY A 180 -26.30 36.48 -20.68
N ASP A 181 -25.44 37.15 -19.89
CA ASP A 181 -23.99 36.97 -19.97
C ASP A 181 -23.57 35.51 -19.77
N PHE A 182 -22.57 35.07 -20.53
CA PHE A 182 -21.95 33.77 -20.37
C PHE A 182 -21.14 33.72 -19.07
N CYS A 183 -21.43 32.73 -18.23
CA CYS A 183 -20.83 32.55 -16.90
C CYS A 183 -20.00 31.25 -16.81
N GLY A 184 -19.55 30.69 -17.93
CA GLY A 184 -18.71 29.49 -17.98
C GLY A 184 -19.40 28.27 -18.59
N ASN A 185 -18.61 27.26 -18.94
CA ASN A 185 -19.07 26.00 -19.55
C ASN A 185 -18.61 24.79 -18.71
N MET A 186 -18.81 23.59 -19.25
CA MET A 186 -18.41 22.34 -18.61
C MET A 186 -16.92 22.00 -18.70
N SER A 187 -16.09 22.82 -19.36
CA SER A 187 -14.67 22.55 -19.61
C SER A 187 -13.77 23.56 -18.91
N LYS A 188 -12.59 23.12 -18.45
CA LYS A 188 -11.58 23.99 -17.81
C LYS A 188 -10.18 23.49 -18.12
N ARG A 189 -9.18 24.36 -17.95
CA ARG A 189 -7.78 23.93 -17.87
C ARG A 189 -7.53 23.24 -16.53
N CYS A 190 -6.62 22.27 -16.49
CA CYS A 190 -6.22 21.62 -15.24
C CYS A 190 -5.63 22.66 -14.26
N THR A 191 -6.13 22.71 -13.03
CA THR A 191 -5.64 23.65 -12.02
C THR A 191 -4.29 23.25 -11.42
N LYS A 192 -3.91 21.97 -11.50
CA LYS A 192 -2.64 21.45 -10.99
C LYS A 192 -1.48 21.66 -11.97
N CYS A 193 -1.60 21.15 -13.21
CA CYS A 193 -0.51 21.17 -14.19
C CYS A 193 -0.73 22.17 -15.35
N HIS A 194 -1.83 22.92 -15.36
CA HIS A 194 -2.16 23.92 -16.37
C HIS A 194 -2.28 23.41 -17.82
N LYS A 195 -2.35 22.09 -18.05
CA LYS A 195 -2.65 21.50 -19.36
C LYS A 195 -4.13 21.65 -19.71
N GLU A 196 -4.43 21.86 -20.99
CA GLU A 196 -5.79 22.16 -21.48
C GLU A 196 -6.69 20.94 -21.61
N ARG A 197 -6.09 19.77 -21.82
CA ARG A 197 -6.81 18.52 -22.00
C ARG A 197 -7.29 18.04 -20.64
N VAL A 198 -8.57 18.18 -20.33
CA VAL A 198 -9.21 17.55 -19.15
C VAL A 198 -10.40 16.73 -19.60
N TYR A 199 -10.77 15.72 -18.82
CA TYR A 199 -11.81 14.78 -19.20
C TYR A 199 -13.04 14.98 -18.34
N PHE A 200 -14.16 15.28 -19.01
CA PHE A 200 -15.48 15.36 -18.40
C PHE A 200 -15.98 13.95 -18.09
N ARG A 201 -16.21 13.65 -16.80
CA ARG A 201 -16.64 12.33 -16.35
C ARG A 201 -17.88 12.44 -15.45
N PRO A 202 -18.87 11.54 -15.62
CA PRO A 202 -19.87 11.30 -14.58
C PRO A 202 -19.16 10.86 -13.29
N ILE A 203 -19.67 11.29 -12.14
CA ILE A 203 -19.09 10.94 -10.83
C ILE A 203 -18.98 9.43 -10.62
N ALA A 204 -19.98 8.66 -11.08
CA ALA A 204 -20.02 7.20 -10.95
C ALA A 204 -19.07 6.46 -11.91
N SER A 205 -18.27 7.16 -12.72
CA SER A 205 -17.34 6.52 -13.66
C SER A 205 -16.10 6.00 -12.95
N ASN A 206 -15.71 4.76 -13.24
CA ASN A 206 -14.45 4.17 -12.73
C ASN A 206 -13.20 4.98 -13.13
N SER A 207 -13.25 5.73 -14.24
CA SER A 207 -12.13 6.58 -14.66
C SER A 207 -11.89 7.79 -13.76
N VAL A 208 -12.77 8.06 -12.79
CA VAL A 208 -12.59 9.16 -11.84
C VAL A 208 -11.51 8.84 -10.81
N TYR A 209 -11.31 7.56 -10.48
CA TYR A 209 -10.43 7.14 -9.40
C TYR A 209 -10.01 5.67 -9.57
N TYR A 210 -8.71 5.41 -9.57
CA TYR A 210 -8.13 4.08 -9.52
C TYR A 210 -7.17 3.99 -8.32
N SER A 211 -7.55 3.24 -7.28
CA SER A 211 -6.63 2.94 -6.17
C SER A 211 -5.44 2.15 -6.69
N GLN A 212 -4.24 2.50 -6.22
CA GLN A 212 -3.00 1.77 -6.48
C GLN A 212 -2.58 1.05 -5.20
N GLY A 213 -2.21 -0.21 -5.38
CA GLY A 213 -2.00 -1.17 -4.31
C GLY A 213 -1.94 -2.57 -4.88
N ASP A 214 -1.61 -3.52 -4.02
CA ASP A 214 -1.51 -4.93 -4.39
C ASP A 214 -1.82 -5.84 -3.19
N VAL A 215 -1.71 -7.15 -3.39
CA VAL A 215 -1.77 -8.16 -2.35
C VAL A 215 -0.44 -8.91 -2.30
N LEU A 216 0.13 -9.02 -1.11
CA LEU A 216 1.36 -9.77 -0.86
C LEU A 216 1.09 -10.88 0.15
N VAL A 217 1.89 -11.95 0.10
CA VAL A 217 1.99 -12.87 1.24
C VAL A 217 2.87 -12.17 2.29
N ASN A 218 2.34 -11.96 3.48
CA ASN A 218 3.06 -11.29 4.57
C ASN A 218 3.26 -12.26 5.72
N LEU A 219 4.27 -13.11 5.54
CA LEU A 219 4.66 -14.08 6.54
C LEU A 219 5.24 -13.37 7.76
N PRO A 220 4.81 -13.74 8.97
CA PRO A 220 5.40 -13.18 10.18
C PRO A 220 6.86 -13.65 10.27
N ILE A 221 7.79 -12.70 10.22
CA ILE A 221 9.14 -12.90 10.72
C ILE A 221 9.06 -12.81 12.25
N ASP A 222 9.85 -13.63 12.94
CA ASP A 222 10.00 -13.49 14.38
C ASP A 222 10.42 -12.04 14.72
N GLN A 223 9.59 -11.34 15.47
CA GLN A 223 9.80 -9.92 15.79
C GLN A 223 11.10 -9.68 16.58
N ARG A 224 11.66 -10.71 17.22
CA ARG A 224 12.98 -10.64 17.85
C ARG A 224 14.08 -10.32 16.83
N TYR A 225 13.89 -10.67 15.57
CA TYR A 225 14.89 -10.60 14.51
C TYR A 225 14.52 -9.64 13.36
N SER A 226 13.30 -9.10 13.31
CA SER A 226 12.80 -8.30 12.18
C SER A 226 13.62 -7.03 11.86
N GLY A 227 14.38 -6.51 12.82
CA GLY A 227 15.31 -5.39 12.63
C GLY A 227 16.78 -5.78 12.43
N ASP A 228 17.09 -7.07 12.53
CA ASP A 228 18.45 -7.61 12.55
C ASP A 228 18.79 -8.43 11.29
N ILE A 229 17.79 -8.76 10.46
CA ILE A 229 17.97 -9.42 9.17
C ILE A 229 18.31 -8.37 8.11
N GLU A 230 19.44 -8.55 7.42
CA GLU A 230 19.82 -7.72 6.29
C GLU A 230 19.25 -8.30 5.00
N TYR A 231 18.20 -7.68 4.48
CA TYR A 231 17.65 -7.99 3.16
C TYR A 231 18.69 -7.70 2.07
N GLY A 232 18.74 -8.57 1.06
CA GLY A 232 19.76 -8.51 0.00
C GLY A 232 20.40 -9.87 -0.23
N GLU A 233 21.63 -9.88 -0.76
CA GLU A 233 22.30 -11.12 -1.15
C GLU A 233 22.41 -12.13 0.00
N SER A 234 22.86 -11.71 1.18
CA SER A 234 23.10 -12.63 2.29
C SER A 234 21.84 -13.39 2.70
N TRP A 235 20.73 -12.68 2.89
CA TRP A 235 19.45 -13.31 3.24
C TRP A 235 18.94 -14.25 2.15
N ALA A 236 19.04 -13.82 0.89
CA ALA A 236 18.68 -14.65 -0.25
C ALA A 236 19.51 -15.95 -0.30
N ARG A 237 20.81 -15.89 -0.02
CA ARG A 237 21.73 -17.04 -0.03
C ARG A 237 21.42 -18.05 1.07
N ILE A 238 21.06 -17.58 2.27
CA ILE A 238 20.62 -18.47 3.37
C ILE A 238 19.37 -19.23 2.95
N LEU A 239 18.39 -18.54 2.36
CA LEU A 239 17.16 -19.18 1.89
C LEU A 239 17.38 -20.11 0.68
N MET A 240 18.34 -19.81 -0.19
CA MET A 240 18.77 -20.75 -1.23
C MET A 240 19.37 -22.01 -0.62
N ALA A 241 20.23 -21.89 0.40
CA ALA A 241 20.82 -23.03 1.09
C ALA A 241 19.73 -23.88 1.78
N ALA A 242 18.79 -23.23 2.48
CA ALA A 242 17.61 -23.89 3.05
C ALA A 242 16.81 -24.65 1.99
N HIS A 243 16.50 -24.01 0.85
CA HIS A 243 15.75 -24.65 -0.23
C HIS A 243 16.48 -25.85 -0.86
N LEU A 244 17.81 -25.86 -0.82
CA LEU A 244 18.64 -26.97 -1.31
C LEU A 244 18.81 -28.12 -0.29
N GLY A 245 18.26 -27.97 0.92
CA GLY A 245 18.41 -28.92 2.02
C GLY A 245 19.76 -28.83 2.75
N ASP A 246 20.52 -27.76 2.51
CA ASP A 246 21.86 -27.61 3.10
C ASP A 246 21.80 -27.21 4.59
N LEU A 247 20.63 -26.79 5.07
CA LEU A 247 20.40 -26.33 6.44
C LEU A 247 19.48 -27.27 7.25
N ASP A 248 19.09 -28.43 6.72
CA ASP A 248 18.17 -29.35 7.38
C ASP A 248 18.73 -29.80 8.75
N ASP A 249 20.01 -30.18 8.81
CA ASP A 249 20.68 -30.56 10.07
C ASP A 249 20.71 -29.38 11.08
N VAL A 250 20.86 -28.15 10.58
CA VAL A 250 20.94 -26.93 11.42
C VAL A 250 19.58 -26.60 12.03
N VAL A 251 18.51 -26.81 11.27
CA VAL A 251 17.14 -26.59 11.73
C VAL A 251 16.68 -27.72 12.66
N GLU A 252 16.86 -28.97 12.23
CA GLU A 252 16.32 -30.14 12.94
C GLU A 252 17.17 -30.54 14.15
N GLU A 253 18.50 -30.55 14.04
CA GLU A 253 19.40 -31.01 15.12
C GLU A 253 19.83 -29.87 16.04
N GLU A 254 20.19 -28.70 15.50
CA GLU A 254 20.60 -27.54 16.32
C GLU A 254 19.43 -26.68 16.79
N GLY A 255 18.23 -26.84 16.21
CA GLY A 255 17.03 -26.09 16.58
C GLY A 255 17.08 -24.61 16.21
N LYS A 256 17.92 -24.24 15.23
CA LYS A 256 18.06 -22.85 14.78
C LYS A 256 17.04 -22.53 13.70
N THR A 257 16.44 -21.35 13.78
CA THR A 257 15.54 -20.84 12.73
C THR A 257 16.33 -20.19 11.59
N TYR A 258 15.73 -20.08 10.40
CA TYR A 258 16.33 -19.36 9.29
C TYR A 258 16.62 -17.90 9.65
N GLU A 259 15.73 -17.25 10.39
CA GLU A 259 15.89 -15.89 10.90
C GLU A 259 17.09 -15.74 11.83
N GLU A 260 17.35 -16.74 12.67
CA GLU A 260 18.53 -16.77 13.56
C GLU A 260 19.85 -16.90 12.80
N LEU A 261 19.83 -17.52 11.62
CA LEU A 261 20.97 -17.55 10.70
C LEU A 261 21.07 -16.26 9.87
N GLY A 262 19.93 -15.64 9.56
CA GLY A 262 19.82 -14.40 8.78
C GLY A 262 20.22 -13.14 9.53
N ARG A 263 20.17 -13.17 10.87
CA ARG A 263 20.56 -12.01 11.69
C ARG A 263 22.02 -11.64 11.45
N MET A 264 22.31 -10.35 11.46
CA MET A 264 23.69 -9.87 11.64
C MET A 264 24.24 -10.45 12.95
N THR A 265 25.44 -11.04 12.92
CA THR A 265 26.08 -11.55 14.14
C THR A 265 26.32 -10.40 15.13
N THR A 266 26.33 -10.71 16.43
CA THR A 266 26.50 -9.72 17.52
C THR A 266 27.77 -8.87 17.32
N ASP A 267 28.84 -9.47 16.79
CA ASP A 267 30.10 -8.80 16.46
C ASP A 267 29.94 -7.66 15.43
N GLU A 268 29.12 -7.82 14.40
CA GLU A 268 28.93 -6.82 13.34
C GLU A 268 27.92 -5.73 13.73
N ARG A 269 26.89 -6.11 14.50
CA ARG A 269 25.91 -5.18 15.07
C ARG A 269 26.58 -4.28 16.11
N ASP A 270 27.40 -4.84 16.99
CA ASP A 270 28.15 -4.06 17.98
C ASP A 270 29.27 -3.26 17.34
N ALA A 271 29.87 -3.69 16.22
CA ALA A 271 30.80 -2.89 15.43
C ALA A 271 30.13 -1.64 14.83
N LYS A 272 29.00 -1.80 14.12
CA LYS A 272 28.22 -0.66 13.57
C LYS A 272 27.68 0.24 14.68
N ARG A 273 27.20 -0.34 15.79
CA ARG A 273 26.71 0.42 16.96
C ARG A 273 27.85 1.17 17.65
N ARG A 274 29.04 0.56 17.81
CA ARG A 274 30.25 1.21 18.34
C ARG A 274 30.74 2.31 17.41
N GLU A 275 30.76 2.12 16.10
CA GLU A 275 31.11 3.18 15.14
C GLU A 275 30.18 4.38 15.31
N LYS A 276 28.87 4.16 15.35
CA LYS A 276 27.88 5.22 15.55
C LYS A 276 28.00 5.89 16.93
N GLN A 277 28.25 5.13 17.99
CA GLN A 277 28.49 5.67 19.33
C GLN A 277 29.77 6.48 19.42
N ILE A 278 30.84 6.03 18.76
CA ILE A 278 32.12 6.75 18.66
C ILE A 278 31.90 8.04 17.86
N GLU A 279 31.14 8.01 16.77
CA GLU A 279 30.81 9.20 15.99
C GLU A 279 30.01 10.23 16.82
N GLU A 280 28.98 9.78 17.54
CA GLU A 280 28.20 10.63 18.45
C GLU A 280 29.04 11.17 19.64
N LEU A 281 30.00 10.39 20.14
CA LEU A 281 30.95 10.83 21.18
C LEU A 281 31.94 11.85 20.60
N LYS A 282 32.46 11.63 19.39
CA LYS A 282 33.34 12.58 18.69
C LYS A 282 32.63 13.91 18.48
N GLU A 283 31.31 13.88 18.26
CA GLU A 283 30.48 15.08 18.14
C GLU A 283 30.26 15.80 19.48
N LYS A 284 30.14 15.06 20.60
CA LYS A 284 29.86 15.63 21.93
C LYS A 284 31.10 16.07 22.73
N VAL A 285 32.20 15.34 22.64
CA VAL A 285 33.43 15.56 23.43
C VAL A 285 34.65 15.90 22.58
N GLY A 286 34.51 15.88 21.25
CA GLY A 286 35.58 16.22 20.31
C GLY A 286 36.47 15.02 19.98
N ALA A 287 36.85 14.91 18.70
CA ALA A 287 37.55 13.75 18.16
C ALA A 287 38.89 13.44 18.85
N GLU A 288 39.66 14.48 19.20
CA GLU A 288 40.96 14.32 19.89
C GLU A 288 40.83 13.69 21.27
N GLN A 289 39.71 13.94 21.97
CA GLN A 289 39.51 13.43 23.34
C GLN A 289 39.07 11.97 23.34
N VAL A 290 38.28 11.58 22.34
CA VAL A 290 37.86 10.18 22.11
C VAL A 290 39.05 9.33 21.66
N GLU A 291 39.89 9.85 20.77
CA GLU A 291 41.11 9.15 20.33
C GLU A 291 42.11 8.99 21.48
N ALA A 292 42.26 9.99 22.35
CA ALA A 292 43.08 9.88 23.56
C ALA A 292 42.55 8.82 24.55
N MET A 293 41.23 8.64 24.68
CA MET A 293 40.63 7.59 25.51
C MET A 293 40.95 6.20 24.94
N ILE A 294 40.86 6.03 23.62
CA ILE A 294 41.19 4.78 22.93
C ILE A 294 42.69 4.45 23.06
N GLU A 295 43.59 5.43 22.84
CA GLU A 295 45.04 5.23 22.99
C GLU A 295 45.48 4.93 24.42
N SER A 296 44.74 5.45 25.42
CA SER A 296 45.01 5.20 26.83
C SER A 296 44.57 3.80 27.32
N GLY A 297 43.95 3.00 26.44
CA GLY A 297 43.53 1.63 26.74
C GLY A 297 42.32 1.55 27.66
N VAL A 298 41.48 2.60 27.69
CA VAL A 298 40.20 2.57 28.41
C VAL A 298 39.26 1.64 27.64
N ASP A 299 38.89 0.52 28.27
CA ASP A 299 37.91 -0.39 27.70
C ASP A 299 36.53 0.27 27.76
N LEU A 300 36.04 0.72 26.61
CA LEU A 300 34.70 1.29 26.45
C LEU A 300 33.60 0.24 26.70
N GLY A 301 33.96 -1.05 26.78
CA GLY A 301 33.10 -2.15 27.18
C GLY A 301 32.64 -2.11 28.64
N ASP A 302 33.45 -1.57 29.56
CA ASP A 302 33.13 -1.52 31.01
C ASP A 302 31.93 -0.60 31.35
N VAL A 303 31.37 0.11 30.37
CA VAL A 303 30.16 0.94 30.52
C VAL A 303 28.88 0.14 30.17
N PHE A 304 28.98 -0.99 29.49
CA PHE A 304 27.84 -1.80 29.07
C PHE A 304 28.17 -3.30 29.07
N ASP A 305 27.86 -3.98 30.18
CA ASP A 305 27.82 -5.44 30.26
C ASP A 305 26.44 -5.97 29.82
N VAL A 306 26.38 -7.02 29.00
CA VAL A 306 25.96 -8.39 29.40
C VAL A 306 26.33 -9.42 28.31
N ALA A 307 27.19 -10.35 28.73
CA ALA A 307 27.33 -11.78 28.38
C ALA A 307 27.01 -12.27 26.95
N GLU A 308 28.07 -12.67 26.25
CA GLU A 308 28.02 -13.56 25.10
C GLU A 308 28.73 -14.87 25.48
N ASP A 309 27.97 -15.97 25.54
CA ASP A 309 28.55 -17.30 25.75
C ASP A 309 27.93 -18.27 24.72
N THR A 310 28.80 -18.73 23.82
CA THR A 310 28.71 -19.97 23.05
C THR A 310 27.60 -20.11 21.99
N ILE A 311 27.90 -19.75 20.73
CA ILE A 311 27.26 -20.35 19.56
C ILE A 311 28.35 -21.01 18.71
N LYS A 312 28.46 -22.34 18.80
CA LYS A 312 29.10 -23.18 17.79
C LYS A 312 28.00 -23.73 16.90
N GLY A 313 28.20 -23.63 15.58
CA GLY A 313 27.30 -24.09 14.52
C GLY A 313 27.25 -23.02 13.42
N SER A 314 27.31 -23.47 12.16
CA SER A 314 27.39 -22.71 10.89
C SER A 314 27.03 -21.23 11.00
N THR A 315 28.04 -20.37 10.84
CA THR A 315 27.87 -18.91 10.83
C THR A 315 27.18 -18.44 9.56
N ARG A 316 26.56 -17.25 9.61
CA ARG A 316 25.95 -16.60 8.44
C ARG A 316 26.94 -16.54 7.27
N GLU A 317 28.17 -16.15 7.55
CA GLU A 317 29.22 -15.93 6.55
C GLU A 317 29.63 -17.24 5.88
N GLU A 318 29.74 -18.33 6.65
CA GLU A 318 30.03 -19.67 6.11
C GLU A 318 28.94 -20.13 5.15
N VAL A 319 27.66 -20.04 5.55
CA VAL A 319 26.51 -20.43 4.70
C VAL A 319 26.46 -19.60 3.42
N VAL A 320 26.69 -18.29 3.52
CA VAL A 320 26.65 -17.38 2.36
C VAL A 320 27.77 -17.71 1.38
N GLU A 321 29.01 -17.91 1.84
CA GLU A 321 30.14 -18.24 0.97
C GLU A 321 29.99 -19.62 0.34
N GLU A 322 29.58 -20.65 1.10
CA GLU A 322 29.32 -21.98 0.55
C GLU A 322 28.23 -21.97 -0.52
N ASN A 323 27.14 -21.25 -0.28
CA ASN A 323 26.08 -21.11 -1.28
C ASN A 323 26.56 -20.35 -2.52
N ARG A 324 27.40 -19.31 -2.34
CA ARG A 324 27.97 -18.52 -3.43
C ARG A 324 28.84 -19.38 -4.36
N GLU A 325 29.58 -20.35 -3.83
CA GLU A 325 30.36 -21.30 -4.64
C GLU A 325 29.47 -22.28 -5.42
N ARG A 326 28.32 -22.66 -4.86
CA ARG A 326 27.41 -23.66 -5.44
C ARG A 326 26.42 -23.08 -6.46
N VAL A 327 25.90 -21.89 -6.20
CA VAL A 327 24.80 -21.29 -6.98
C VAL A 327 25.28 -20.02 -7.69
N GLY A 328 25.53 -20.13 -9.00
CA GLY A 328 25.81 -18.97 -9.85
C GLY A 328 24.51 -18.29 -10.33
N LEU A 329 24.38 -16.98 -10.12
CA LEU A 329 23.22 -16.21 -10.57
C LEU A 329 23.45 -15.55 -11.94
N PRO A 330 22.41 -15.50 -12.82
CA PRO A 330 22.54 -14.90 -14.16
C PRO A 330 22.95 -13.41 -14.16
N SER A 331 22.58 -12.67 -13.11
CA SER A 331 22.83 -11.22 -12.94
C SER A 331 24.30 -10.86 -12.71
N GLN A 332 25.18 -11.83 -12.39
CA GLN A 332 26.63 -11.59 -12.26
C GLN A 332 27.33 -11.25 -13.60
N ARG A 333 26.60 -11.23 -14.72
CA ARG A 333 27.17 -10.96 -16.05
C ARG A 333 27.04 -9.51 -16.53
N ASN A 334 26.18 -8.67 -15.95
CA ASN A 334 26.08 -7.24 -16.30
C ASN A 334 25.75 -6.41 -15.06
N ILE A 335 26.73 -5.61 -14.64
CA ILE A 335 26.65 -4.66 -13.53
C ILE A 335 25.83 -3.47 -14.00
N ASP A 336 24.69 -3.23 -13.37
CA ASP A 336 24.13 -1.90 -13.02
C ASP A 336 22.70 -2.12 -12.43
N GLY A 337 22.51 -1.80 -11.14
CA GLY A 337 21.19 -1.54 -10.52
C GLY A 337 20.27 -2.72 -10.13
N ASP A 338 20.17 -3.78 -10.93
CA ASP A 338 19.07 -4.78 -10.77
C ASP A 338 19.37 -5.96 -9.83
N ALA A 339 20.60 -6.10 -9.33
CA ALA A 339 21.00 -7.27 -8.54
C ALA A 339 20.30 -7.31 -7.17
N ASP A 340 20.25 -6.18 -6.47
CA ASP A 340 19.69 -6.11 -5.11
C ASP A 340 18.20 -6.42 -5.14
N GLN A 341 17.45 -5.85 -6.09
CA GLN A 341 16.02 -6.14 -6.27
C GLN A 341 15.76 -7.61 -6.61
N ALA A 342 16.64 -8.24 -7.39
CA ALA A 342 16.55 -9.66 -7.69
C ALA A 342 16.77 -10.52 -6.43
N TYR A 343 17.72 -10.16 -5.58
CA TYR A 343 17.95 -10.84 -4.30
C TYR A 343 16.77 -10.65 -3.34
N SER A 344 16.23 -9.43 -3.21
CA SER A 344 15.05 -9.16 -2.39
C SER A 344 13.86 -10.02 -2.84
N THR A 345 13.57 -10.02 -4.15
CA THR A 345 12.47 -10.81 -4.73
C THR A 345 12.66 -12.29 -4.46
N LEU A 346 13.85 -12.82 -4.74
CA LEU A 346 14.14 -14.25 -4.56
C LEU A 346 14.11 -14.66 -3.08
N SER A 347 14.60 -13.80 -2.18
CA SER A 347 14.51 -14.06 -0.74
C SER A 347 13.04 -14.14 -0.29
N HIS A 348 12.17 -13.26 -0.78
CA HIS A 348 10.76 -13.29 -0.43
C HIS A 348 10.04 -14.54 -0.97
N GLU A 349 10.27 -14.89 -2.24
CA GLU A 349 9.67 -16.07 -2.86
C GLU A 349 10.13 -17.36 -2.18
N LEU A 350 11.43 -17.50 -1.89
CA LEU A 350 11.96 -18.67 -1.19
C LEU A 350 11.48 -18.74 0.25
N PHE A 351 11.50 -17.63 0.99
CA PHE A 351 10.95 -17.60 2.34
C PHE A 351 9.47 -17.96 2.34
N THR A 352 8.71 -17.46 1.36
CA THR A 352 7.30 -17.79 1.17
C THR A 352 7.09 -19.26 0.92
N TYR A 353 7.85 -19.83 0.01
CA TYR A 353 7.81 -21.25 -0.30
C TYR A 353 8.17 -22.10 0.92
N LEU A 354 9.29 -21.83 1.59
CA LEU A 354 9.76 -22.60 2.75
C LEU A 354 8.71 -22.57 3.87
N ARG A 355 8.23 -21.38 4.25
CA ARG A 355 7.18 -21.23 5.27
C ARG A 355 5.87 -21.90 4.91
N SER A 356 5.51 -21.90 3.63
CA SER A 356 4.26 -22.48 3.16
C SER A 356 4.35 -23.98 2.85
N THR A 357 5.52 -24.62 2.99
CA THR A 357 5.70 -26.05 2.74
C THR A 357 6.26 -26.79 3.95
N GLN A 358 7.14 -26.16 4.72
CA GLN A 358 7.78 -26.69 5.93
C GLN A 358 7.13 -26.16 7.22
N GLY A 359 6.38 -25.06 7.15
CA GLY A 359 5.73 -24.44 8.30
C GLY A 359 6.66 -23.50 9.08
N TYR A 360 6.39 -23.33 10.38
CA TYR A 360 7.24 -22.54 11.27
C TYR A 360 8.21 -23.43 12.05
N GLU A 361 9.53 -23.19 11.96
CA GLU A 361 10.53 -24.03 12.64
C GLU A 361 10.77 -23.64 14.11
N GLY A 362 10.29 -22.47 14.55
CA GLY A 362 10.47 -21.98 15.92
C GLY A 362 9.32 -22.31 16.88
N ASN A 363 9.46 -21.90 18.15
CA ASN A 363 8.44 -22.11 19.17
C ASN A 363 7.27 -21.10 19.07
N ILE A 364 6.11 -21.58 18.63
CA ILE A 364 4.86 -20.81 18.45
C ILE A 364 4.39 -20.12 19.74
N ASP A 365 4.64 -20.69 20.92
CA ASP A 365 4.15 -20.17 22.21
C ASP A 365 4.89 -18.90 22.68
N THR A 366 6.00 -18.53 22.04
CA THR A 366 6.90 -17.49 22.54
C THR A 366 6.71 -16.10 21.92
N THR A 367 5.78 -15.93 20.96
CA THR A 367 5.77 -14.72 20.13
C THR A 367 4.37 -14.24 19.74
N GLU A 368 4.08 -12.95 19.97
CA GLU A 368 2.81 -12.32 19.55
C GLU A 368 2.71 -12.30 18.01
N GLY A 369 1.73 -13.02 17.46
CA GLY A 369 1.44 -13.05 16.01
C GLY A 369 1.62 -14.41 15.32
N MET A 370 2.13 -15.42 16.03
CA MET A 370 2.40 -16.76 15.44
C MET A 370 1.16 -17.66 15.26
N GLU A 371 0.00 -17.31 15.83
CA GLU A 371 -1.30 -17.94 15.47
C GLU A 371 -1.66 -17.78 13.97
N ARG A 372 -0.86 -17.01 13.21
CA ARG A 372 -1.05 -16.70 11.79
C ARG A 372 0.01 -17.34 10.89
N GLN A 373 0.85 -18.24 11.40
CA GLN A 373 1.80 -18.95 10.55
C GLN A 373 1.03 -19.92 9.63
N PRO A 374 1.50 -20.10 8.37
CA PRO A 374 0.92 -21.09 7.49
C PRO A 374 1.01 -22.48 8.09
N THR A 375 -0.05 -23.27 7.95
CA THR A 375 -0.07 -24.68 8.36
C THR A 375 -0.13 -25.54 7.10
N PRO A 376 1.02 -26.00 6.57
CA PRO A 376 1.05 -26.80 5.37
C PRO A 376 0.63 -28.24 5.66
N LEU A 377 -0.08 -28.83 4.70
CA LEU A 377 -0.39 -30.23 4.65
C LEU A 377 -0.07 -30.75 3.26
N SER A 378 0.92 -31.63 3.14
CA SER A 378 1.32 -32.16 1.84
C SER A 378 0.25 -33.10 1.29
N LEU A 379 0.14 -33.17 -0.04
CA LEU A 379 -0.73 -34.15 -0.68
C LEU A 379 -0.33 -35.58 -0.31
N ASP A 380 0.96 -35.86 -0.16
CA ASP A 380 1.44 -37.19 0.21
C ASP A 380 0.96 -37.56 1.63
N ASP A 381 1.07 -36.64 2.60
CA ASP A 381 0.54 -36.85 3.97
C ASP A 381 -0.98 -37.04 3.98
N LEU A 382 -1.72 -36.34 3.11
CA LEU A 382 -3.17 -36.51 2.97
C LEU A 382 -3.53 -37.89 2.42
N LEU A 383 -2.75 -38.39 1.46
CA LEU A 383 -2.97 -39.71 0.86
C LEU A 383 -2.60 -40.85 1.81
N GLU A 384 -1.80 -40.60 2.85
CA GLU A 384 -1.55 -41.57 3.92
C GLU A 384 -2.72 -41.69 4.93
N GLN A 385 -3.67 -40.74 4.92
CA GLN A 385 -4.82 -40.73 5.83
C GLN A 385 -5.99 -41.56 5.28
N GLU A 386 -6.28 -42.71 5.90
CA GLU A 386 -7.37 -43.61 5.48
C GLU A 386 -8.74 -42.89 5.40
N ASP A 387 -9.09 -42.09 6.41
CA ASP A 387 -10.36 -41.35 6.46
C ASP A 387 -10.52 -40.35 5.29
N PHE A 388 -9.40 -39.75 4.85
CA PHE A 388 -9.40 -38.81 3.73
C PHE A 388 -9.65 -39.53 2.40
N LEU A 389 -8.98 -40.67 2.17
CA LEU A 389 -9.16 -41.50 0.97
C LEU A 389 -10.55 -42.12 0.90
N GLU A 390 -11.12 -42.56 2.03
CA GLU A 390 -12.50 -43.06 2.08
C GLU A 390 -13.50 -41.97 1.63
N SER A 391 -13.24 -40.72 2.03
CA SER A 391 -14.09 -39.58 1.69
C SER A 391 -13.84 -39.02 0.29
N ASN A 392 -12.62 -39.19 -0.26
CA ASN A 392 -12.15 -38.60 -1.51
C ASN A 392 -11.36 -39.63 -2.35
N PRO A 393 -11.97 -40.72 -2.82
CA PRO A 393 -11.27 -41.80 -3.51
C PRO A 393 -10.61 -41.36 -4.82
N GLU A 394 -11.09 -40.28 -5.45
CA GLU A 394 -10.46 -39.68 -6.63
C GLU A 394 -9.08 -39.06 -6.37
N ALA A 395 -8.69 -38.83 -5.11
CA ALA A 395 -7.41 -38.24 -4.76
C ALA A 395 -6.22 -39.16 -5.08
N GLU A 396 -6.42 -40.49 -5.09
CA GLU A 396 -5.36 -41.48 -5.40
C GLU A 396 -4.71 -41.24 -6.77
N VAL A 397 -5.45 -40.69 -7.74
CA VAL A 397 -4.93 -40.43 -9.09
C VAL A 397 -4.29 -39.05 -9.23
N TYR A 398 -4.28 -38.22 -8.19
CA TYR A 398 -3.74 -36.86 -8.25
C TYR A 398 -2.23 -36.84 -8.45
N PRO A 399 -1.40 -37.63 -7.75
CA PRO A 399 0.05 -37.63 -7.98
C PRO A 399 0.42 -37.93 -9.44
N GLU A 400 -0.21 -38.94 -10.06
CA GLU A 400 0.02 -39.27 -11.46
C GLU A 400 -0.40 -38.14 -12.42
N LYS A 401 -1.49 -37.42 -12.10
CA LYS A 401 -1.97 -36.29 -12.92
C LYS A 401 -1.08 -35.06 -12.77
N LEU A 402 -0.61 -34.76 -11.56
CA LEU A 402 0.30 -33.65 -11.28
C LEU A 402 1.65 -33.87 -11.99
N GLN A 403 2.20 -35.08 -11.92
CA GLN A 403 3.43 -35.42 -12.65
C GLN A 403 3.30 -35.25 -14.16
N LYS A 404 2.12 -35.53 -14.75
CA LYS A 404 1.87 -35.31 -16.20
C LYS A 404 1.97 -33.84 -16.63
N VAL A 405 1.83 -32.90 -15.69
CA VAL A 405 1.98 -31.46 -15.92
C VAL A 405 3.26 -30.88 -15.29
N ASN A 406 4.22 -31.74 -14.93
CA ASN A 406 5.50 -31.39 -14.30
C ASN A 406 5.36 -30.71 -12.93
N ILE A 407 4.35 -31.08 -12.16
CA ILE A 407 4.25 -30.72 -10.74
C ILE A 407 4.76 -31.93 -9.96
N ALA A 408 5.82 -31.73 -9.19
CA ALA A 408 6.45 -32.75 -8.36
C ALA A 408 5.67 -32.99 -7.08
N SER A 409 5.23 -31.91 -6.43
CA SER A 409 4.60 -31.94 -5.12
C SER A 409 3.56 -30.83 -4.97
N ALA A 410 2.61 -31.02 -4.05
CA ALA A 410 1.55 -30.06 -3.76
C ALA A 410 1.24 -30.03 -2.26
N TRP A 411 0.91 -28.84 -1.76
CA TRP A 411 0.51 -28.62 -0.37
C TRP A 411 -0.79 -27.82 -0.33
N VAL A 412 -1.67 -28.18 0.59
CA VAL A 412 -2.78 -27.34 1.03
C VAL A 412 -2.31 -26.57 2.25
N VAL A 413 -2.46 -25.25 2.22
CA VAL A 413 -1.92 -24.36 3.25
C VAL A 413 -3.05 -23.57 3.86
N ASP A 414 -3.31 -23.83 5.14
CA ASP A 414 -4.26 -23.06 5.93
C ASP A 414 -3.57 -21.85 6.56
N ASN A 415 -4.34 -20.79 6.80
CA ASN A 415 -3.89 -19.55 7.43
C ASN A 415 -2.74 -18.82 6.70
N LEU A 416 -2.66 -18.90 5.37
CA LEU A 416 -1.71 -18.11 4.59
C LEU A 416 -1.99 -16.61 4.80
N PRO A 417 -1.07 -15.84 5.40
CA PRO A 417 -1.31 -14.46 5.75
C PRO A 417 -1.18 -13.56 4.52
N LEU A 418 -2.31 -13.02 4.05
CA LEU A 418 -2.33 -12.04 2.97
C LEU A 418 -2.32 -10.63 3.53
N LEU A 419 -1.52 -9.77 2.93
CA LEU A 419 -1.49 -8.33 3.17
C LEU A 419 -2.03 -7.61 1.95
N ASN A 420 -3.24 -7.08 2.09
CA ASN A 420 -3.77 -6.12 1.13
C ASN A 420 -3.19 -4.75 1.48
N TYR A 421 -2.62 -4.04 0.51
CA TYR A 421 -2.14 -2.67 0.74
C TYR A 421 -2.59 -1.72 -0.36
N THR A 422 -2.74 -0.43 -0.03
CA THR A 422 -2.95 0.67 -0.99
C THR A 422 -2.21 1.92 -0.54
N PHE A 423 -1.55 2.60 -1.46
CA PHE A 423 -0.61 3.69 -1.16
C PHE A 423 -0.87 4.97 -1.95
N GLY A 424 -1.64 4.89 -3.03
CA GLY A 424 -1.99 6.05 -3.82
C GLY A 424 -3.14 5.82 -4.77
N PHE A 425 -3.35 6.77 -5.67
CA PHE A 425 -4.39 6.67 -6.69
C PHE A 425 -3.98 7.36 -8.00
N THR A 426 -4.67 7.00 -9.07
CA THR A 426 -4.56 7.66 -10.38
C THR A 426 -5.95 8.01 -10.90
N ARG A 427 -6.01 8.84 -11.95
CA ARG A 427 -7.27 9.26 -12.58
C ARG A 427 -7.16 9.23 -14.10
N ASP A 428 -8.32 9.22 -14.75
CA ASP A 428 -8.54 9.12 -16.20
C ASP A 428 -8.12 7.79 -16.83
N ARG A 429 -6.89 7.33 -16.60
CA ARG A 429 -6.31 6.12 -17.21
C ARG A 429 -5.69 5.21 -16.16
N PRO A 430 -5.88 3.88 -16.30
CA PRO A 430 -5.22 2.90 -15.43
C PRO A 430 -3.80 2.55 -15.88
N GLU A 431 -3.40 2.91 -17.10
CA GLU A 431 -2.06 2.62 -17.65
C GLU A 431 -0.99 3.45 -16.92
N ARG A 432 -0.12 2.78 -16.17
CA ARG A 432 0.88 3.40 -15.26
C ARG A 432 1.80 4.39 -15.99
N SER A 433 2.35 4.00 -17.15
CA SER A 433 3.22 4.84 -17.98
C SER A 433 2.56 6.07 -18.60
N ARG A 434 1.25 6.26 -18.43
CA ARG A 434 0.49 7.39 -19.00
C ARG A 434 -0.21 8.26 -17.96
N THR A 435 0.02 8.02 -16.68
CA THR A 435 -0.68 8.70 -15.57
C THR A 435 0.30 9.02 -14.46
N ASP A 436 0.02 10.07 -13.69
CA ASP A 436 0.81 10.43 -12.52
C ASP A 436 0.18 9.82 -11.28
N LEU A 437 0.97 9.04 -10.54
CA LEU A 437 0.60 8.50 -9.25
C LEU A 437 0.47 9.63 -8.23
N GLN A 438 -0.66 9.65 -7.52
CA GLN A 438 -0.93 10.60 -6.44
C GLN A 438 -0.84 9.92 -5.09
N PRO A 439 -0.09 10.48 -4.13
CA PRO A 439 -0.09 9.94 -2.79
C PRO A 439 -1.44 10.23 -2.14
N PHE A 440 -1.84 9.37 -1.22
CA PHE A 440 -2.98 9.70 -0.39
C PHE A 440 -2.65 10.85 0.56
N PRO A 441 -3.61 11.75 0.83
CA PRO A 441 -3.46 12.72 1.90
C PRO A 441 -3.22 12.01 3.25
N HIS A 442 -2.17 12.40 3.97
CA HIS A 442 -1.90 11.84 5.28
C HIS A 442 -3.04 12.18 6.26
N PRO A 443 -3.62 11.20 6.98
CA PRO A 443 -4.78 11.43 7.85
C PRO A 443 -4.48 12.35 9.04
N ARG A 444 -3.20 12.53 9.38
CA ARG A 444 -2.72 13.46 10.41
C ARG A 444 -1.97 14.69 9.86
N GLY A 445 -1.83 14.79 8.53
CA GLY A 445 -1.04 15.85 7.89
C GLY A 445 0.46 15.77 8.21
N GLU A 446 0.99 14.55 8.25
CA GLU A 446 2.43 14.30 8.38
C GLU A 446 3.01 14.20 6.95
N ASP A 447 4.33 14.36 6.80
CA ASP A 447 5.00 14.39 5.50
C ASP A 447 5.21 12.98 4.90
N SER A 448 5.08 11.93 5.72
CA SER A 448 5.17 10.55 5.29
C SER A 448 3.98 10.13 4.40
N THR A 449 4.24 9.20 3.49
CA THR A 449 3.24 8.60 2.61
C THR A 449 2.42 7.58 3.39
N PRO A 450 1.10 7.80 3.59
CA PRO A 450 0.28 6.83 4.29
C PRO A 450 0.05 5.60 3.41
N VAL A 451 0.38 4.42 3.93
CA VAL A 451 0.07 3.14 3.29
C VAL A 451 -0.97 2.45 4.11
N TYR A 452 -2.11 2.21 3.49
CA TYR A 452 -3.21 1.57 4.17
C TYR A 452 -3.17 0.07 3.95
N VAL A 453 -3.38 -0.69 5.01
CA VAL A 453 -3.19 -2.14 5.02
C VAL A 453 -4.37 -2.88 5.65
N ASP A 454 -4.61 -4.10 5.19
CA ASP A 454 -5.47 -5.08 5.84
C ASP A 454 -4.86 -6.48 5.73
N GLN A 455 -4.62 -7.09 6.89
CA GLN A 455 -4.13 -8.46 7.00
C GLN A 455 -5.31 -9.42 7.10
N THR A 456 -5.35 -10.40 6.21
CA THR A 456 -6.42 -11.41 6.17
C THR A 456 -5.81 -12.80 5.98
N PRO A 457 -6.15 -13.79 6.81
CA PRO A 457 -5.77 -15.17 6.53
C PRO A 457 -6.53 -15.68 5.29
N SER A 458 -5.89 -16.55 4.52
CA SER A 458 -6.47 -17.24 3.36
C SER A 458 -6.03 -18.70 3.35
N GLU A 459 -6.75 -19.51 2.57
CA GLU A 459 -6.30 -20.84 2.16
C GLU A 459 -5.50 -20.69 0.85
N ALA A 460 -4.52 -21.57 0.65
CA ALA A 460 -3.73 -21.61 -0.58
C ALA A 460 -3.37 -23.04 -0.98
N VAL A 461 -3.07 -23.20 -2.27
CA VAL A 461 -2.42 -24.40 -2.80
C VAL A 461 -1.05 -24.00 -3.29
N VAL A 462 -0.02 -24.62 -2.73
CA VAL A 462 1.37 -24.43 -3.15
C VAL A 462 1.78 -25.61 -4.01
N LEU A 463 2.46 -25.34 -5.12
CA LEU A 463 2.89 -26.34 -6.11
C LEU A 463 4.39 -26.21 -6.30
N GLN A 464 5.08 -27.34 -6.39
CA GLN A 464 6.50 -27.43 -6.77
C GLN A 464 6.67 -28.07 -8.13
#